data_AF-A0A679HPS8-F1
#
_entry.id   AF-A0A679HPS8-F1
#
_cell.length_a   1.000
_cell.length_b   1.000
_cell.length_c   1.000
_cell.angle_alpha   90.00
_cell.angle_beta   90.00
_cell.angle_gamma   90.00
#
_symmetry.space_group_name_H-M   'P 1'
#
loop_
_entity.id
_entity.type
_entity.pdbx_description
1 polymer ?
#
loop_
_entity_poly.entity_id
_entity_poly.type
_entity_poly.pdbx_seq_one_letter_code
_entity_poly.pdbx_strand_id
1 'polypeptide(L)'
;MPDLITATDDQRRFILAAMRHVAIAGGRFQLSAPSARSLRSAAQHMFQQSEQLDLSKLPEVSPREVASLLSSRDQAEMTVRFLAVTALVDGELNRARIEAVLAFADALGIRADYVTHLQRSIEGDLQWALNDMSRQNILSLWNEPWDESIDINDVFLPYKGGNADPVLAARYHALERLPSGTVGRAFSEIYRANGYAFPGEEKAVNVRFATPHDATHVVSGYDTSPRGEILVSTFTAGMHAVRPMEGHILPVLYSWHLNIKINDLAGAASGQLDPVGFWEAWARGARAKVDLFSPAWDFWAVAGEPVESARSFYGVIPLSKVH
;
A
#
# COMPACT_ATOMS: atom_id res chain seq x y z
N MET A 1 -18.04 3.80 -12.85
CA MET A 1 -17.49 4.81 -11.91
C MET A 1 -16.48 5.66 -12.71
N PRO A 2 -16.02 6.85 -12.28
CA PRO A 2 -14.97 7.57 -13.01
C PRO A 2 -13.60 6.90 -12.80
N ASP A 3 -12.73 6.96 -13.80
CA ASP A 3 -11.35 6.47 -13.69
C ASP A 3 -10.61 7.11 -12.51
N LEU A 4 -9.67 6.36 -11.93
CA LEU A 4 -8.76 6.90 -10.92
C LEU A 4 -7.66 7.75 -11.55
N ILE A 5 -7.43 7.58 -12.85
CA ILE A 5 -6.55 8.42 -13.67
C ILE A 5 -7.37 8.86 -14.87
N THR A 6 -7.60 10.17 -15.01
CA THR A 6 -8.22 10.69 -16.23
C THR A 6 -7.24 10.51 -17.39
N ALA A 7 -7.51 9.56 -18.28
CA ALA A 7 -6.65 9.23 -19.42
C ALA A 7 -7.52 8.87 -20.64
N THR A 8 -7.09 9.26 -21.83
CA THR A 8 -7.69 8.79 -23.10
C THR A 8 -7.39 7.31 -23.32
N ASP A 9 -8.11 6.65 -24.22
CA ASP A 9 -7.85 5.23 -24.52
C ASP A 9 -6.42 4.97 -25.00
N ASP A 10 -5.86 5.89 -25.79
CA ASP A 10 -4.45 5.81 -26.20
C ASP A 10 -3.49 5.96 -25.02
N GLN A 11 -3.74 6.92 -24.12
CA GLN A 11 -2.93 7.09 -22.91
C GLN A 11 -3.00 5.84 -22.02
N ARG A 12 -4.20 5.29 -21.77
CA ARG A 12 -4.37 4.04 -21.01
C ARG A 12 -3.58 2.89 -21.64
N ARG A 13 -3.66 2.73 -22.96
CA ARG A 13 -2.95 1.68 -23.71
C ARG A 13 -1.43 1.83 -23.61
N PHE A 14 -0.91 3.06 -23.67
CA PHE A 14 0.52 3.34 -23.54
C PHE A 14 1.03 3.14 -22.12
N ILE A 15 0.23 3.47 -21.09
CA ILE A 15 0.59 3.19 -19.69
C ILE A 15 0.70 1.67 -19.47
N LEU A 16 -0.29 0.90 -19.95
CA LEU A 16 -0.26 -0.57 -19.87
C LEU A 16 0.90 -1.17 -20.69
N ALA A 17 1.24 -0.58 -21.83
CA ALA A 17 2.41 -0.96 -22.62
C ALA A 17 3.73 -0.69 -21.87
N ALA A 18 3.82 0.44 -21.14
CA ALA A 18 4.97 0.75 -20.29
C ALA A 18 5.11 -0.25 -19.13
N MET A 19 3.99 -0.63 -18.50
CA MET A 19 3.98 -1.71 -17.49
C MET A 19 4.50 -3.01 -18.11
N ARG A 20 4.03 -3.38 -19.31
CA ARG A 20 4.53 -4.58 -20.01
C ARG A 20 6.03 -4.47 -20.26
N HIS A 21 6.50 -3.32 -20.76
CA HIS A 21 7.90 -3.05 -21.02
C HIS A 21 8.76 -3.27 -19.77
N VAL A 22 8.33 -2.76 -18.61
CA VAL A 22 9.03 -2.97 -17.33
C VAL A 22 9.00 -4.44 -16.92
N ALA A 23 7.85 -5.11 -17.00
CA ALA A 23 7.72 -6.52 -16.62
C ALA A 23 8.70 -7.43 -17.40
N ILE A 24 8.91 -7.14 -18.69
CA ILE A 24 9.84 -7.88 -19.56
C ILE A 24 11.24 -7.25 -19.67
N ALA A 25 11.50 -6.17 -18.92
CA ALA A 25 12.72 -5.36 -19.01
C ALA A 25 13.16 -5.04 -20.45
N GLY A 26 12.25 -4.53 -21.27
CA GLY A 26 12.53 -4.16 -22.67
C GLY A 26 12.83 -5.37 -23.57
N GLY A 27 12.27 -6.54 -23.27
CA GLY A 27 12.40 -7.77 -24.07
C GLY A 27 13.48 -8.74 -23.57
N ARG A 28 14.13 -8.43 -22.44
CA ARG A 28 15.12 -9.32 -21.82
C ARG A 28 14.51 -10.55 -21.15
N PHE A 29 13.24 -10.48 -20.77
CA PHE A 29 12.51 -11.58 -20.13
C PHE A 29 11.21 -11.91 -20.88
N GLN A 30 10.70 -13.12 -20.65
CA GLN A 30 9.32 -13.46 -21.02
C GLN A 30 8.35 -12.89 -20.00
N LEU A 31 7.13 -12.54 -20.43
CA LEU A 31 6.11 -12.05 -19.52
C LEU A 31 5.62 -13.19 -18.61
N SER A 32 5.85 -13.05 -17.30
CA SER A 32 5.44 -14.05 -16.31
C SER A 32 3.91 -14.07 -16.12
N ALA A 33 3.38 -15.17 -15.59
CA ALA A 33 1.96 -15.27 -15.26
C ALA A 33 1.51 -14.26 -14.17
N PRO A 34 2.26 -14.04 -13.06
CA PRO A 34 1.95 -12.98 -12.09
C PRO A 34 1.92 -11.58 -12.73
N SER A 35 2.93 -11.24 -13.54
CA SER A 35 2.96 -9.95 -14.25
C SER A 35 1.79 -9.80 -15.21
N ALA A 36 1.46 -10.83 -16.00
CA ALA A 36 0.30 -10.81 -16.89
C ALA A 36 -1.03 -10.61 -16.13
N ARG A 37 -1.21 -11.23 -14.95
CA ARG A 37 -2.38 -11.00 -14.09
C ARG A 37 -2.39 -9.57 -13.54
N SER A 38 -1.24 -9.07 -13.10
CA SER A 38 -1.07 -7.70 -12.60
C SER A 38 -1.51 -6.67 -13.66
N LEU A 39 -1.02 -6.78 -14.90
CA LEU A 39 -1.39 -5.86 -15.97
C LEU A 39 -2.90 -5.84 -16.27
N ARG A 40 -3.53 -7.02 -16.34
CA ARG A 40 -4.98 -7.11 -16.60
C ARG A 40 -5.79 -6.54 -15.44
N SER A 41 -5.34 -6.77 -14.21
CA SER A 41 -6.00 -6.23 -13.02
C SER A 41 -5.83 -4.71 -12.92
N ALA A 42 -4.66 -4.16 -13.24
CA ALA A 42 -4.47 -2.71 -13.35
C ALA A 42 -5.42 -2.09 -14.39
N ALA A 43 -5.54 -2.72 -15.57
CA ALA A 43 -6.49 -2.32 -16.61
C ALA A 43 -7.95 -2.29 -16.10
N GLN A 44 -8.36 -3.35 -15.40
CA GLN A 44 -9.70 -3.48 -14.86
C GLN A 44 -9.99 -2.47 -13.74
N HIS A 45 -9.10 -2.30 -12.77
CA HIS A 45 -9.41 -1.54 -11.55
C HIS A 45 -9.05 -0.06 -11.64
N MET A 46 -7.95 0.26 -12.31
CA MET A 46 -7.45 1.65 -12.42
C MET A 46 -8.08 2.41 -13.59
N PHE A 47 -8.35 1.72 -14.70
CA PHE A 47 -8.94 2.29 -15.93
C PHE A 47 -10.37 1.81 -16.24
N GLN A 48 -10.98 1.00 -15.36
CA GLN A 48 -12.34 0.46 -15.52
C GLN A 48 -12.61 -0.22 -16.86
N GLN A 49 -11.58 -0.87 -17.42
CA GLN A 49 -11.75 -1.67 -18.63
C GLN A 49 -12.51 -2.95 -18.29
N SER A 50 -13.74 -3.05 -18.81
CA SER A 50 -14.60 -4.22 -18.62
C SER A 50 -14.22 -5.40 -19.50
N GLU A 51 -13.59 -5.12 -20.66
CA GLU A 51 -13.12 -6.15 -21.58
C GLU A 51 -11.76 -6.70 -21.14
N GLN A 52 -11.54 -7.99 -21.37
CA GLN A 52 -10.26 -8.61 -21.05
C GLN A 52 -9.17 -8.05 -21.96
N LEU A 53 -8.21 -7.34 -21.36
CA LEU A 53 -7.06 -6.77 -22.06
C LEU A 53 -6.25 -7.88 -22.75
N ASP A 54 -6.09 -7.78 -24.07
CA ASP A 54 -5.18 -8.62 -24.86
C ASP A 54 -3.76 -8.04 -24.84
N LEU A 55 -2.90 -8.61 -23.99
CA LEU A 55 -1.52 -8.16 -23.79
C LEU A 55 -0.65 -8.26 -25.04
N SER A 56 -1.00 -9.12 -25.99
CA SER A 56 -0.27 -9.27 -27.27
C SER A 56 -0.49 -8.08 -28.20
N LYS A 57 -1.62 -7.37 -28.04
CA LYS A 57 -1.98 -6.20 -28.83
C LYS A 57 -1.47 -4.89 -28.24
N LEU A 58 -0.81 -4.89 -27.07
CA LEU A 58 -0.20 -3.66 -26.55
C LEU A 58 0.97 -3.23 -27.46
N PRO A 59 1.11 -1.93 -27.78
CA PRO A 59 2.21 -1.44 -28.59
C PRO A 59 3.55 -1.65 -27.88
N GLU A 60 4.63 -1.73 -28.64
CA GLU A 60 5.96 -1.47 -28.08
C GLU A 60 6.10 0.02 -27.84
N VAL A 61 6.69 0.39 -26.69
CA VAL A 61 6.83 1.79 -26.29
C VAL A 61 8.22 2.02 -25.71
N SER A 62 8.73 3.23 -25.94
CA SER A 62 9.90 3.79 -25.28
C SER A 62 9.49 4.81 -24.20
N PRO A 63 10.37 5.10 -23.22
CA PRO A 63 10.16 6.17 -22.25
C PRO A 63 9.78 7.52 -22.85
N ARG A 64 10.41 7.91 -23.96
CA ARG A 64 10.17 9.20 -24.62
C ARG A 64 8.79 9.27 -25.28
N GLU A 65 8.34 8.19 -25.91
CA GLU A 65 7.02 8.13 -26.55
C GLU A 65 5.90 8.23 -25.51
N VAL A 66 6.03 7.52 -24.39
CA VAL A 66 5.08 7.64 -23.27
C VAL A 66 5.08 9.06 -22.72
N ALA A 67 6.26 9.65 -22.49
CA ALA A 67 6.38 11.01 -21.98
C ALA A 67 5.75 12.06 -22.91
N SER A 68 5.84 11.88 -24.23
CA SER A 68 5.21 12.79 -25.20
C SER A 68 3.68 12.70 -25.24
N LEU A 69 3.11 11.58 -24.79
CA LEU A 69 1.68 11.31 -24.86
C LEU A 69 0.94 11.73 -23.58
N LEU A 70 1.59 11.62 -22.42
CA LEU A 70 1.00 12.03 -21.16
C LEU A 70 0.92 13.55 -21.07
N SER A 71 -0.27 14.05 -20.77
CA SER A 71 -0.62 15.47 -20.81
C SER A 71 -0.59 16.15 -19.45
N SER A 72 -0.47 15.40 -18.35
CA SER A 72 -0.45 15.96 -17.00
C SER A 72 0.58 15.31 -16.09
N ARG A 73 0.98 16.06 -15.05
CA ARG A 73 1.88 15.57 -14.01
C ARG A 73 1.27 14.39 -13.24
N ASP A 74 -0.03 14.43 -12.96
CA ASP A 74 -0.73 13.35 -12.25
C ASP A 74 -0.68 12.03 -13.03
N GLN A 75 -0.84 12.09 -14.36
CA GLN A 75 -0.68 10.92 -15.23
C GLN A 75 0.75 10.37 -15.17
N ALA A 76 1.75 11.26 -15.26
CA ALA A 76 3.16 10.89 -15.20
C ALA A 76 3.52 10.23 -13.85
N GLU A 77 3.12 10.86 -12.73
CA GLU A 77 3.35 10.35 -11.38
C GLU A 77 2.70 8.98 -11.21
N MET A 78 1.41 8.84 -11.52
CA MET A 78 0.71 7.58 -11.34
C MET A 78 1.26 6.48 -12.26
N THR A 79 1.68 6.83 -13.49
CA THR A 79 2.37 5.90 -14.38
C THR A 79 3.62 5.35 -13.71
N VAL A 80 4.52 6.20 -13.21
CA VAL A 80 5.76 5.72 -12.57
C VAL A 80 5.48 4.88 -11.32
N ARG A 81 4.42 5.20 -10.55
CA ARG A 81 3.98 4.36 -9.43
C ARG A 81 3.56 2.96 -9.89
N PHE A 82 2.83 2.85 -11.01
CA PHE A 82 2.46 1.56 -11.56
C PHE A 82 3.66 0.75 -12.04
N LEU A 83 4.63 1.43 -12.67
CA LEU A 83 5.88 0.82 -13.11
C LEU A 83 6.70 0.31 -11.93
N ALA A 84 6.78 1.08 -10.84
CA ALA A 84 7.47 0.68 -9.61
C ALA A 84 6.91 -0.62 -9.02
N VAL A 85 5.57 -0.73 -8.91
CA VAL A 85 4.94 -2.00 -8.48
C VAL A 85 5.24 -3.12 -9.47
N THR A 86 5.09 -2.85 -10.77
CA THR A 86 5.28 -3.85 -11.82
C THR A 86 6.68 -4.47 -11.80
N ALA A 87 7.71 -3.69 -11.48
CA ALA A 87 9.08 -4.20 -11.37
C ALA A 87 9.27 -5.23 -10.25
N LEU A 88 8.38 -5.23 -9.24
CA LEU A 88 8.47 -6.07 -8.04
C LEU A 88 7.50 -7.26 -8.06
N VAL A 89 6.59 -7.36 -9.05
CA VAL A 89 5.51 -8.37 -9.08
C VAL A 89 6.02 -9.81 -9.07
N ASP A 90 7.21 -10.04 -9.61
CA ASP A 90 7.81 -11.37 -9.70
C ASP A 90 8.57 -11.78 -8.42
N GLY A 91 8.50 -10.99 -7.34
CA GLY A 91 9.05 -11.36 -6.04
C GLY A 91 10.56 -11.19 -5.91
N GLU A 92 11.18 -10.38 -6.76
CA GLU A 92 12.63 -10.15 -6.78
C GLU A 92 13.01 -8.69 -7.05
N LEU A 93 14.15 -8.26 -6.49
CA LEU A 93 14.80 -7.00 -6.85
C LEU A 93 15.57 -7.17 -8.17
N ASN A 94 14.84 -7.19 -9.28
CA ASN A 94 15.44 -7.38 -10.60
C ASN A 94 16.03 -6.06 -11.14
N ARG A 95 17.35 -5.99 -11.25
CA ARG A 95 18.09 -4.82 -11.74
C ARG A 95 17.57 -4.31 -13.08
N ALA A 96 17.35 -5.18 -14.06
CA ALA A 96 16.94 -4.74 -15.40
C ALA A 96 15.51 -4.19 -15.43
N ARG A 97 14.58 -4.75 -14.63
CA ARG A 97 13.22 -4.19 -14.48
C ARG A 97 13.26 -2.84 -13.77
N ILE A 98 14.07 -2.70 -12.72
CA ILE A 98 14.22 -1.45 -11.98
C ILE A 98 14.88 -0.36 -12.83
N GLU A 99 15.96 -0.67 -13.57
CA GLU A 99 16.57 0.25 -14.54
C GLU A 99 15.56 0.74 -15.59
N ALA A 100 14.62 -0.11 -16.03
CA ALA A 100 13.53 0.31 -16.90
C ALA A 100 12.59 1.31 -16.20
N VAL A 101 12.21 1.09 -14.94
CA VAL A 101 11.43 2.07 -14.15
C VAL A 101 12.17 3.41 -14.06
N LEU A 102 13.48 3.39 -13.78
CA LEU A 102 14.29 4.61 -13.68
C LEU A 102 14.33 5.38 -15.01
N ALA A 103 14.43 4.68 -16.14
CA ALA A 103 14.40 5.30 -17.47
C ALA A 103 13.05 5.97 -17.77
N PHE A 104 11.93 5.33 -17.38
CA PHE A 104 10.60 5.96 -17.48
C PHE A 104 10.45 7.16 -16.53
N ALA A 105 10.91 7.03 -15.28
CA ALA A 105 10.87 8.12 -14.31
C ALA A 105 11.66 9.34 -14.80
N ASP A 106 12.83 9.12 -15.40
CA ASP A 106 13.65 10.18 -15.98
C ASP A 106 12.94 10.87 -17.16
N ALA A 107 12.43 10.09 -18.13
CA ALA A 107 11.73 10.64 -19.28
C ALA A 107 10.44 11.40 -18.91
N LEU A 108 9.76 10.96 -17.84
CA LEU A 108 8.56 11.58 -17.30
C LEU A 108 8.85 12.72 -16.31
N GLY A 109 10.12 13.00 -16.01
CA GLY A 109 10.53 14.06 -15.08
C GLY A 109 10.13 13.80 -13.62
N ILE A 110 9.92 12.55 -13.23
CA ILE A 110 9.51 12.16 -11.88
C ILE A 110 10.75 11.92 -11.01
N ARG A 111 10.88 12.75 -9.97
CA ARG A 111 11.86 12.61 -8.89
C ARG A 111 11.08 12.43 -7.58
N ALA A 112 11.08 11.22 -7.05
CA ALA A 112 10.33 10.87 -5.85
C ALA A 112 11.12 9.88 -4.99
N ASP A 113 10.88 9.87 -3.68
CA ASP A 113 11.65 9.07 -2.73
C ASP A 113 11.59 7.57 -3.06
N TYR A 114 10.42 7.05 -3.44
CA TYR A 114 10.27 5.65 -3.84
C TYR A 114 11.07 5.27 -5.11
N VAL A 115 11.36 6.22 -6.00
CA VAL A 115 12.22 6.00 -7.17
C VAL A 115 13.67 5.88 -6.72
N THR A 116 14.11 6.75 -5.80
CA THR A 116 15.43 6.66 -5.18
C THR A 116 15.58 5.36 -4.37
N HIS A 117 14.53 4.91 -3.67
CA HIS A 117 14.55 3.63 -2.96
C HIS A 117 14.82 2.45 -3.90
N LEU A 118 14.13 2.41 -5.05
CA LEU A 118 14.36 1.37 -6.07
C LEU A 118 15.79 1.41 -6.61
N GLN A 119 16.30 2.61 -6.93
CA GLN A 119 17.68 2.80 -7.40
C GLN A 119 18.69 2.27 -6.37
N ARG A 120 18.57 2.72 -5.11
CA ARG A 120 19.48 2.34 -4.02
C ARG A 120 19.44 0.84 -3.72
N SER A 121 18.27 0.23 -3.86
CA SER A 121 18.08 -1.22 -3.69
C SER A 121 18.86 -2.05 -4.69
N ILE A 122 19.10 -1.54 -5.91
CA ILE A 122 19.89 -2.24 -6.92
C ILE A 122 21.37 -1.84 -6.90
N GLU A 123 21.71 -0.64 -6.42
CA GLU A 123 23.09 -0.11 -6.34
C GLU A 123 23.91 -0.64 -5.14
N GLY A 124 23.32 -1.50 -4.30
CA GLY A 124 24.00 -2.08 -3.14
C GLY A 124 23.84 -1.27 -1.86
N ASP A 125 22.94 -0.28 -1.85
CA ASP A 125 22.63 0.58 -0.70
C ASP A 125 21.22 0.29 -0.14
N LEU A 126 20.90 -1.01 -0.03
CA LEU A 126 19.58 -1.47 0.41
C LEU A 126 19.26 -0.97 1.82
N GLN A 127 20.24 -0.96 2.73
CA GLN A 127 20.02 -0.51 4.11
C GLN A 127 19.59 0.96 4.17
N TRP A 128 20.17 1.83 3.33
CA TRP A 128 19.73 3.22 3.25
C TRP A 128 18.27 3.30 2.78
N ALA A 129 17.89 2.51 1.76
CA ALA A 129 16.52 2.48 1.27
C ALA A 129 15.54 2.01 2.36
N LEU A 130 15.89 0.99 3.15
CA LEU A 130 15.06 0.49 4.25
C LEU A 130 14.90 1.51 5.39
N ASN A 131 15.99 2.22 5.72
CA ASN A 131 15.97 3.26 6.74
C ASN A 131 15.09 4.44 6.29
N ASP A 132 15.25 4.92 5.06
CA ASP A 132 14.39 5.99 4.56
C ASP A 132 12.95 5.51 4.35
N MET A 133 12.67 4.27 3.91
CA MET A 133 11.29 3.74 3.89
C MET A 133 10.62 3.78 5.28
N SER A 134 11.35 3.37 6.32
CA SER A 134 10.85 3.50 7.71
C SER A 134 10.56 4.96 8.06
N ARG A 135 11.39 5.88 7.53
CA ARG A 135 11.20 7.31 7.70
C ARG A 135 9.98 7.87 7.02
N GLN A 136 9.80 7.49 5.78
CA GLN A 136 8.66 7.90 4.97
C GLN A 136 7.35 7.33 5.54
N ASN A 137 7.39 6.13 6.14
CA ASN A 137 6.24 5.55 6.85
C ASN A 137 5.83 6.38 8.07
N ILE A 138 6.76 6.81 8.94
CA ILE A 138 6.37 7.71 10.04
C ILE A 138 5.82 9.04 9.52
N LEU A 139 6.50 9.62 8.52
CA LEU A 139 6.08 10.89 7.95
C LEU A 139 4.70 10.80 7.29
N SER A 140 4.32 9.63 6.76
CA SER A 140 2.97 9.45 6.23
C SER A 140 1.94 9.45 7.35
N LEU A 141 2.22 8.76 8.45
CA LEU A 141 1.28 8.61 9.57
C LEU A 141 0.97 9.92 10.31
N TRP A 142 1.99 10.74 10.56
CA TRP A 142 1.86 11.90 11.45
C TRP A 142 2.07 13.24 10.76
N ASN A 143 2.62 13.24 9.55
CA ASN A 143 3.06 14.45 8.85
C ASN A 143 3.95 15.38 9.72
N GLU A 144 4.67 14.76 10.66
CA GLU A 144 5.55 15.39 11.63
C GLU A 144 6.92 14.71 11.54
N PRO A 145 8.03 15.47 11.52
CA PRO A 145 9.35 14.86 11.66
C PRO A 145 9.47 14.24 13.05
N TRP A 146 10.14 13.10 13.15
CA TRP A 146 10.56 12.57 14.45
C TRP A 146 12.05 12.85 14.66
N ASP A 147 12.47 12.83 15.92
CA ASP A 147 13.88 12.95 16.28
C ASP A 147 14.63 11.66 15.88
N GLU A 148 15.40 11.73 14.79
CA GLU A 148 16.17 10.59 14.27
C GLU A 148 17.21 10.03 15.26
N SER A 149 17.47 10.71 16.39
CA SER A 149 18.26 10.14 17.48
C SER A 149 17.51 9.09 18.32
N ILE A 150 16.18 9.02 18.20
CA ILE A 150 15.33 8.02 18.84
C ILE A 150 15.25 6.78 17.95
N ASP A 151 15.46 5.60 18.53
CA ASP A 151 15.27 4.34 17.82
C ASP A 151 13.82 4.24 17.32
N ILE A 152 13.68 3.94 16.04
CA ILE A 152 12.39 3.75 15.38
C ILE A 152 11.49 2.75 16.13
N ASN A 153 12.07 1.73 16.76
CA ASN A 153 11.35 0.74 17.54
C ASN A 153 10.75 1.34 18.82
N ASP A 154 11.40 2.32 19.44
CA ASP A 154 10.88 3.02 20.62
C ASP A 154 9.71 3.93 20.24
N VAL A 155 9.73 4.47 19.02
CA VAL A 155 8.61 5.23 18.46
C VAL A 155 7.39 4.33 18.25
N PHE A 156 7.59 3.10 17.74
CA PHE A 156 6.51 2.12 17.53
C PHE A 156 6.07 1.39 18.80
N LEU A 157 6.94 1.24 19.82
CA LEU A 157 6.65 0.48 21.04
C LEU A 157 6.85 1.34 22.31
N PRO A 158 6.07 2.43 22.47
CA PRO A 158 6.33 3.46 23.48
C PRO A 158 6.02 3.02 24.93
N TYR A 159 5.27 1.93 25.11
CA TYR A 159 4.76 1.50 26.41
C TYR A 159 5.71 0.58 27.20
N LYS A 160 6.87 0.25 26.65
CA LYS A 160 7.88 -0.60 27.30
C LYS A 160 8.47 0.09 28.54
N GLY A 161 9.11 -0.71 29.41
CA GLY A 161 9.96 -0.17 30.48
C GLY A 161 9.23 0.60 31.57
N GLY A 162 7.96 0.27 31.84
CA GLY A 162 7.14 0.94 32.85
C GLY A 162 6.28 2.08 32.30
N ASN A 163 6.34 2.37 30.99
CA ASN A 163 5.52 3.38 30.33
C ASN A 163 4.13 2.87 29.91
N ALA A 164 3.66 1.76 30.47
CA ALA A 164 2.32 1.27 30.21
C ALA A 164 1.26 2.32 30.63
N ASP A 165 0.17 2.38 29.87
CA ASP A 165 -1.00 3.21 30.15
C ASP A 165 -2.20 2.30 30.43
N PRO A 166 -2.45 1.95 31.71
CA PRO A 166 -3.56 1.07 32.09
C PRO A 166 -4.93 1.67 31.78
N VAL A 167 -5.06 3.00 31.74
CA VAL A 167 -6.33 3.68 31.46
C VAL A 167 -6.66 3.54 29.97
N LEU A 168 -5.68 3.76 29.11
CA LEU A 168 -5.81 3.53 27.67
C LEU A 168 -6.11 2.06 27.38
N ALA A 169 -5.34 1.13 27.96
CA ALA A 169 -5.55 -0.30 27.80
C ALA A 169 -6.98 -0.69 28.21
N ALA A 170 -7.46 -0.25 29.36
CA ALA A 170 -8.82 -0.52 29.83
C ALA A 170 -9.90 -0.02 28.86
N ARG A 171 -9.66 1.11 28.17
CA ARG A 171 -10.55 1.64 27.15
C ARG A 171 -10.63 0.73 25.91
N TYR A 172 -9.50 0.16 25.46
CA TYR A 172 -9.50 -0.81 24.36
C TYR A 172 -10.10 -2.16 24.76
N HIS A 173 -9.81 -2.67 25.96
CA HIS A 173 -10.47 -3.88 26.49
C HIS A 173 -12.00 -3.71 26.57
N ALA A 174 -12.50 -2.48 26.78
CA ALA A 174 -13.93 -2.21 26.82
C ALA A 174 -14.65 -2.47 25.48
N LEU A 175 -13.92 -2.41 24.35
CA LEU A 175 -14.48 -2.67 23.02
C LEU A 175 -15.05 -4.09 22.88
N GLU A 176 -14.53 -5.04 23.66
CA GLU A 176 -15.04 -6.42 23.68
C GLU A 176 -16.49 -6.51 24.15
N ARG A 177 -16.97 -5.55 24.92
CA ARG A 177 -18.37 -5.56 25.40
C ARG A 177 -19.34 -5.02 24.36
N LEU A 178 -18.85 -4.46 23.25
CA LEU A 178 -19.71 -3.98 22.17
C LEU A 178 -20.37 -5.15 21.43
N PRO A 179 -21.57 -4.95 20.85
CA PRO A 179 -22.26 -5.99 20.09
C PRO A 179 -21.41 -6.51 18.92
N SER A 180 -21.53 -7.82 18.64
CA SER A 180 -20.93 -8.43 17.45
C SER A 180 -21.38 -7.71 16.17
N GLY A 181 -20.44 -7.52 15.24
CA GLY A 181 -20.67 -6.80 13.99
C GLY A 181 -20.50 -5.27 14.09
N THR A 182 -20.17 -4.72 15.25
CA THR A 182 -19.74 -3.31 15.39
C THR A 182 -18.26 -3.13 15.11
N VAL A 183 -17.86 -1.93 14.70
CA VAL A 183 -16.46 -1.59 14.35
C VAL A 183 -15.51 -1.90 15.51
N GLY A 184 -15.85 -1.43 16.71
CA GLY A 184 -15.03 -1.63 17.90
C GLY A 184 -14.94 -3.09 18.33
N ARG A 185 -16.05 -3.84 18.22
CA ARG A 185 -16.03 -5.27 18.51
C ARG A 185 -15.14 -6.03 17.51
N ALA A 186 -15.28 -5.77 16.21
CA ALA A 186 -14.44 -6.37 15.18
C ALA A 186 -12.95 -6.02 15.35
N PHE A 187 -12.64 -4.77 15.72
CA PHE A 187 -11.29 -4.34 16.08
C PHE A 187 -10.72 -5.19 17.22
N SER A 188 -11.47 -5.36 18.32
CA SER A 188 -11.02 -6.17 19.46
C SER A 188 -10.82 -7.65 19.10
N GLU A 189 -11.62 -8.18 18.17
CA GLU A 189 -11.51 -9.56 17.71
C GLU A 189 -10.21 -9.81 16.94
N ILE A 190 -9.72 -8.84 16.16
CA ILE A 190 -8.39 -8.91 15.52
C ILE A 190 -7.29 -9.08 16.56
N TYR A 191 -7.32 -8.28 17.63
CA TYR A 191 -6.32 -8.33 18.70
C TYR A 191 -6.33 -9.67 19.42
N ARG A 192 -7.52 -10.19 19.74
CA ARG A 192 -7.64 -11.49 20.41
C ARG A 192 -7.24 -12.66 19.52
N ALA A 193 -7.63 -12.65 18.25
CA ALA A 193 -7.28 -13.71 17.31
C ALA A 193 -5.77 -13.82 17.09
N ASN A 194 -5.07 -12.68 17.06
CA ASN A 194 -3.62 -12.65 16.81
C ASN A 194 -2.76 -12.59 18.09
N GLY A 195 -3.37 -12.49 19.28
CA GLY A 195 -2.64 -12.35 20.55
C GLY A 195 -1.87 -11.03 20.67
N TYR A 196 -2.34 -9.98 19.99
CA TYR A 196 -1.75 -8.65 20.07
C TYR A 196 -2.06 -7.98 21.42
N ALA A 197 -1.10 -7.19 21.89
CA ALA A 197 -1.28 -6.35 23.07
C ALA A 197 -2.08 -5.10 22.68
N PHE A 198 -3.13 -4.78 23.44
CA PHE A 198 -3.97 -3.60 23.20
C PHE A 198 -3.19 -2.30 23.47
N PRO A 199 -3.44 -1.21 22.71
CA PRO A 199 -2.76 0.06 22.94
C PRO A 199 -2.82 0.49 24.42
N GLY A 200 -1.65 0.84 24.98
CA GLY A 200 -1.46 1.11 26.42
C GLY A 200 -0.85 -0.05 27.19
N GLU A 201 -0.88 -1.29 26.68
CA GLU A 201 -0.17 -2.41 27.30
C GLU A 201 1.32 -2.38 26.98
N GLU A 202 2.16 -2.99 27.84
CA GLU A 202 3.63 -2.89 27.78
C GLU A 202 4.23 -3.27 26.42
N LYS A 203 3.62 -4.22 25.71
CA LYS A 203 4.08 -4.70 24.40
C LYS A 203 3.31 -4.11 23.22
N ALA A 204 2.39 -3.19 23.48
CA ALA A 204 1.50 -2.68 22.46
C ALA A 204 2.20 -1.73 21.50
N VAL A 205 1.69 -1.70 20.29
CA VAL A 205 2.10 -0.75 19.27
C VAL A 205 1.51 0.63 19.60
N ASN A 206 2.23 1.68 19.24
CA ASN A 206 1.84 3.07 19.42
C ASN A 206 0.39 3.30 18.95
N VAL A 207 -0.44 3.87 19.83
CA VAL A 207 -1.88 4.05 19.58
C VAL A 207 -2.16 4.93 18.35
N ARG A 208 -1.28 5.90 18.07
CA ARG A 208 -1.39 6.80 16.90
C ARG A 208 -1.19 6.06 15.58
N PHE A 209 -0.54 4.90 15.59
CA PHE A 209 -0.39 4.03 14.42
C PHE A 209 -1.42 2.91 14.43
N ALA A 210 -1.47 2.14 15.52
CA ALA A 210 -2.26 0.92 15.62
C ALA A 210 -3.75 1.17 15.40
N THR A 211 -4.30 2.25 15.96
CA THR A 211 -5.75 2.52 15.85
C THR A 211 -6.21 2.75 14.41
N PRO A 212 -5.65 3.71 13.65
CA PRO A 212 -6.08 3.91 12.26
C PRO A 212 -5.69 2.73 11.35
N HIS A 213 -4.53 2.10 11.54
CA HIS A 213 -4.11 0.93 10.75
C HIS A 213 -5.01 -0.29 10.99
N ASP A 214 -5.22 -0.71 12.24
CA ASP A 214 -6.03 -1.88 12.56
C ASP A 214 -7.52 -1.66 12.29
N ALA A 215 -8.01 -0.42 12.45
CA ALA A 215 -9.36 -0.07 12.00
C ALA A 215 -9.49 -0.17 10.47
N THR A 216 -8.40 0.08 9.72
CA THR A 216 -8.39 -0.09 8.26
C THR A 216 -8.60 -1.55 7.88
N HIS A 217 -8.06 -2.53 8.61
CA HIS A 217 -8.39 -3.94 8.39
C HIS A 217 -9.89 -4.21 8.54
N VAL A 218 -10.52 -3.70 9.60
CA VAL A 218 -11.96 -3.85 9.85
C VAL A 218 -12.78 -3.28 8.69
N VAL A 219 -12.55 -2.01 8.31
CA VAL A 219 -13.38 -1.35 7.29
C VAL A 219 -13.09 -1.87 5.89
N SER A 220 -11.84 -2.15 5.54
CA SER A 220 -11.46 -2.65 4.21
C SER A 220 -11.82 -4.12 4.02
N GLY A 221 -11.90 -4.90 5.09
CA GLY A 221 -12.15 -6.33 5.08
C GLY A 221 -10.94 -7.19 4.72
N TYR A 222 -9.73 -6.60 4.66
CA TYR A 222 -8.49 -7.36 4.50
C TYR A 222 -8.01 -7.88 5.86
N ASP A 223 -7.66 -9.16 5.94
CA ASP A 223 -7.14 -9.79 7.15
C ASP A 223 -5.70 -9.34 7.49
N THR A 224 -5.15 -9.85 8.60
CA THR A 224 -3.79 -9.57 9.10
C THR A 224 -2.76 -10.63 8.67
N SER A 225 -3.07 -11.44 7.65
CA SER A 225 -2.06 -12.34 7.06
C SER A 225 -1.03 -11.53 6.28
N PRO A 226 0.16 -12.07 5.95
CA PRO A 226 1.13 -11.36 5.10
C PRO A 226 0.55 -10.85 3.76
N ARG A 227 -0.36 -11.61 3.13
CA ARG A 227 -1.12 -11.13 1.98
C ARG A 227 -2.05 -9.99 2.37
N GLY A 228 -2.81 -10.15 3.45
CA GLY A 228 -3.71 -9.14 3.99
C GLY A 228 -3.02 -7.81 4.33
N GLU A 229 -1.81 -7.84 4.90
CA GLU A 229 -0.99 -6.67 5.20
C GLU A 229 -0.57 -5.90 3.94
N ILE A 230 -0.25 -6.61 2.85
CA ILE A 230 -0.01 -5.97 1.55
C ILE A 230 -1.29 -5.27 1.08
N LEU A 231 -2.44 -5.95 1.17
CA LEU A 231 -3.71 -5.43 0.66
C LEU A 231 -4.24 -4.25 1.49
N VAL A 232 -4.18 -4.31 2.83
CA VAL A 232 -4.59 -3.20 3.69
C VAL A 232 -3.70 -1.99 3.47
N SER A 233 -2.38 -2.18 3.31
CA SER A 233 -1.44 -1.07 3.11
C SER A 233 -1.61 -0.44 1.73
N THR A 234 -1.96 -1.24 0.74
CA THR A 234 -2.30 -0.75 -0.61
C THR A 234 -3.63 0.01 -0.60
N PHE A 235 -4.61 -0.45 0.18
CA PHE A 235 -5.86 0.29 0.42
C PHE A 235 -5.57 1.63 1.13
N THR A 236 -4.74 1.60 2.17
CA THR A 236 -4.27 2.80 2.88
C THR A 236 -3.59 3.77 1.92
N ALA A 237 -2.69 3.31 1.06
CA ALA A 237 -2.02 4.17 0.07
C ALA A 237 -2.99 4.85 -0.90
N GLY A 238 -4.12 4.20 -1.22
CA GLY A 238 -5.20 4.81 -2.01
C GLY A 238 -6.01 5.84 -1.23
N MET A 239 -6.41 5.50 0.00
CA MET A 239 -7.28 6.30 0.87
C MET A 239 -6.56 7.51 1.49
N HIS A 240 -5.36 7.27 1.99
CA HIS A 240 -4.45 8.20 2.63
C HIS A 240 -3.26 8.44 1.71
N ALA A 241 -3.45 9.26 0.68
CA ALA A 241 -2.46 9.49 -0.38
C ALA A 241 -1.26 10.39 0.06
N VAL A 242 -0.86 10.31 1.32
CA VAL A 242 0.37 10.91 1.84
C VAL A 242 1.47 9.87 1.73
N ARG A 243 2.50 10.15 0.92
CA ARG A 243 3.63 9.24 0.71
C ARG A 243 3.21 7.79 0.37
N PRO A 244 2.28 7.58 -0.58
CA PRO A 244 1.59 6.29 -0.77
C PRO A 244 2.54 5.16 -1.18
N MET A 245 3.61 5.46 -1.90
CA MET A 245 4.58 4.44 -2.32
C MET A 245 5.60 4.17 -1.23
N GLU A 246 6.37 5.19 -0.88
CA GLU A 246 7.51 5.12 0.01
C GLU A 246 7.12 4.81 1.47
N GLY A 247 5.92 5.22 1.90
CA GLY A 247 5.43 5.01 3.27
C GLY A 247 4.49 3.82 3.44
N HIS A 248 3.89 3.29 2.37
CA HIS A 248 2.88 2.24 2.48
C HIS A 248 3.11 1.05 1.53
N ILE A 249 3.23 1.26 0.21
CA ILE A 249 3.33 0.16 -0.77
C ILE A 249 4.71 -0.50 -0.78
N LEU A 250 5.80 0.25 -0.96
CA LEU A 250 7.13 -0.35 -1.02
C LEU A 250 7.53 -1.06 0.28
N PRO A 251 7.27 -0.49 1.48
CA PRO A 251 7.61 -1.19 2.72
C PRO A 251 6.98 -2.58 2.83
N VAL A 252 5.67 -2.72 2.54
CA VAL A 252 5.01 -4.03 2.64
C VAL A 252 5.40 -4.99 1.53
N LEU A 253 5.72 -4.50 0.32
CA LEU A 253 6.25 -5.36 -0.74
C LEU A 253 7.63 -5.89 -0.36
N TYR A 254 8.50 -5.04 0.19
CA TYR A 254 9.82 -5.46 0.64
C TYR A 254 9.71 -6.50 1.76
N SER A 255 8.88 -6.24 2.78
CA SER A 255 8.72 -7.13 3.92
C SER A 255 8.05 -8.45 3.56
N TRP A 256 6.86 -8.40 2.94
CA TRP A 256 5.97 -9.56 2.82
C TRP A 256 6.03 -10.24 1.45
N HIS A 257 6.58 -9.58 0.42
CA HIS A 257 6.72 -10.18 -0.91
C HIS A 257 8.16 -10.56 -1.24
N LEU A 258 9.12 -9.68 -0.94
CA LEU A 258 10.55 -9.87 -1.23
C LEU A 258 11.32 -10.54 -0.08
N ASN A 259 10.66 -10.77 1.08
CA ASN A 259 11.27 -11.34 2.27
C ASN A 259 12.43 -10.51 2.83
N ILE A 260 12.31 -9.18 2.78
CA ILE A 260 13.29 -8.20 3.26
C ILE A 260 12.71 -7.51 4.49
N LYS A 261 13.11 -7.96 5.68
CA LYS A 261 12.67 -7.37 6.94
C LYS A 261 13.16 -5.92 7.06
N ILE A 262 12.23 -4.99 7.28
CA ILE A 262 12.51 -3.55 7.33
C ILE A 262 12.83 -3.07 8.76
N ASN A 263 12.08 -3.56 9.74
CA ASN A 263 12.23 -3.26 11.17
C ASN A 263 11.65 -4.42 12.00
N ASP A 264 11.67 -4.33 13.33
CA ASP A 264 11.21 -5.43 14.19
C ASP A 264 9.69 -5.59 14.27
N LEU A 265 8.92 -4.54 13.95
CA LEU A 265 7.47 -4.59 13.86
C LEU A 265 7.02 -5.30 12.57
N ALA A 266 7.72 -5.04 11.47
CA ALA A 266 7.45 -5.66 10.19
C ALA A 266 7.98 -7.11 10.19
N GLY A 267 7.07 -8.08 10.02
CA GLY A 267 7.48 -9.46 9.76
C GLY A 267 7.99 -9.63 8.32
N ALA A 268 8.44 -10.83 7.98
CA ALA A 268 8.91 -11.12 6.62
C ALA A 268 8.24 -12.38 6.06
N ALA A 269 7.91 -12.32 4.76
CA ALA A 269 7.40 -13.45 4.00
C ALA A 269 7.83 -13.33 2.54
N SER A 270 7.65 -14.40 1.76
CA SER A 270 7.96 -14.43 0.33
C SER A 270 6.70 -14.70 -0.48
N GLY A 271 6.57 -14.03 -1.64
CA GLY A 271 5.56 -14.37 -2.63
C GLY A 271 4.12 -13.99 -2.26
N GLN A 272 3.91 -13.10 -1.28
CA GLN A 272 2.57 -12.82 -0.75
C GLN A 272 1.75 -11.79 -1.55
N LEU A 273 2.36 -11.13 -2.53
CA LEU A 273 1.64 -10.22 -3.41
C LEU A 273 0.60 -10.99 -4.23
N ASP A 274 -0.66 -10.63 -4.04
CA ASP A 274 -1.75 -11.00 -4.92
C ASP A 274 -1.89 -9.94 -6.02
N PRO A 275 -1.53 -10.24 -7.29
CA PRO A 275 -1.59 -9.25 -8.35
C PRO A 275 -2.98 -8.72 -8.64
N VAL A 276 -4.04 -9.51 -8.38
CA VAL A 276 -5.43 -9.07 -8.63
C VAL A 276 -5.92 -8.26 -7.44
N GLY A 277 -5.77 -8.82 -6.23
CA GLY A 277 -6.16 -8.16 -5.00
C GLY A 277 -5.47 -6.80 -4.82
N PHE A 278 -4.20 -6.65 -5.24
CA PHE A 278 -3.44 -5.41 -5.10
C PHE A 278 -4.09 -4.22 -5.81
N TRP A 279 -4.39 -4.34 -7.12
CA TRP A 279 -5.00 -3.23 -7.86
C TRP A 279 -6.46 -2.99 -7.45
N GLU A 280 -7.18 -4.04 -7.04
CA GLU A 280 -8.49 -3.87 -6.42
C GLU A 280 -8.39 -3.07 -5.12
N ALA A 281 -7.43 -3.41 -4.23
CA ALA A 281 -7.21 -2.72 -2.96
C ALA A 281 -6.88 -1.24 -3.17
N TRP A 282 -5.96 -0.94 -4.10
CA TRP A 282 -5.62 0.44 -4.44
C TRP A 282 -6.86 1.19 -4.92
N ALA A 283 -7.61 0.59 -5.84
CA ALA A 283 -8.76 1.25 -6.42
C ALA A 283 -9.92 1.41 -5.45
N ARG A 284 -10.06 0.51 -4.47
CA ARG A 284 -11.02 0.63 -3.37
C ARG A 284 -10.61 1.75 -2.41
N GLY A 285 -9.33 1.80 -2.03
CA GLY A 285 -8.78 2.83 -1.16
C GLY A 285 -8.94 4.22 -1.76
N ALA A 286 -8.56 4.41 -3.03
CA ALA A 286 -8.65 5.68 -3.74
C ALA A 286 -10.09 6.20 -3.96
N ARG A 287 -11.11 5.36 -3.70
CA ARG A 287 -12.53 5.74 -3.76
C ARG A 287 -13.15 5.92 -2.38
N ALA A 288 -12.44 5.55 -1.31
CA ALA A 288 -12.88 5.84 0.05
C ALA A 288 -12.99 7.36 0.25
N LYS A 289 -14.04 7.78 0.92
CA LYS A 289 -14.39 9.20 1.13
C LYS A 289 -13.85 9.77 2.43
N VAL A 290 -13.43 8.89 3.34
CA VAL A 290 -12.93 9.26 4.67
C VAL A 290 -11.55 8.66 4.81
N ASP A 291 -10.60 9.53 5.17
CA ASP A 291 -9.24 9.15 5.50
C ASP A 291 -9.15 8.82 6.99
N LEU A 292 -8.93 7.54 7.30
CA LEU A 292 -8.80 7.04 8.67
C LEU A 292 -7.52 7.52 9.37
N PHE A 293 -6.51 7.95 8.63
CA PHE A 293 -5.27 8.52 9.19
C PHE A 293 -5.36 10.04 9.36
N SER A 294 -6.47 10.66 8.94
CA SER A 294 -6.70 12.09 9.18
C SER A 294 -6.78 12.38 10.68
N PRO A 295 -6.15 13.46 11.19
CA PRO A 295 -6.30 13.89 12.58
C PRO A 295 -7.75 14.22 12.97
N ALA A 296 -8.63 14.45 11.99
CA ALA A 296 -10.05 14.71 12.20
C ALA A 296 -10.89 13.42 12.36
N TRP A 297 -10.33 12.25 12.06
CA TRP A 297 -11.03 10.98 12.21
C TRP A 297 -10.96 10.49 13.66
N ASP A 298 -12.12 10.24 14.26
CA ASP A 298 -12.23 9.70 15.62
C ASP A 298 -12.79 8.26 15.58
N PHE A 299 -11.91 7.30 15.85
CA PHE A 299 -12.28 5.89 15.99
C PHE A 299 -13.41 5.68 17.01
N TRP A 300 -13.39 6.42 18.11
CA TRP A 300 -14.35 6.20 19.21
C TRP A 300 -15.75 6.68 18.88
N ALA A 301 -15.87 7.67 18.00
CA ALA A 301 -17.16 8.13 17.47
C ALA A 301 -17.86 7.06 16.62
N VAL A 302 -17.11 6.09 16.08
CA VAL A 302 -17.64 5.04 15.19
C VAL A 302 -17.53 3.63 15.76
N ALA A 303 -16.85 3.44 16.89
CA ALA A 303 -16.61 2.12 17.48
C ALA A 303 -17.92 1.35 17.76
N GLY A 304 -18.99 2.04 18.15
CA GLY A 304 -20.31 1.44 18.40
C GLY A 304 -21.14 1.17 17.14
N GLU A 305 -20.73 1.67 15.98
CA GLU A 305 -21.50 1.56 14.74
C GLU A 305 -21.32 0.18 14.09
N PRO A 306 -22.35 -0.36 13.40
CA PRO A 306 -22.19 -1.56 12.58
C PRO A 306 -21.14 -1.38 11.48
N VAL A 307 -20.29 -2.38 11.26
CA VAL A 307 -19.19 -2.33 10.26
C VAL A 307 -19.73 -1.97 8.87
N GLU A 308 -20.85 -2.55 8.45
CA GLU A 308 -21.46 -2.26 7.14
C GLU A 308 -21.96 -0.82 7.01
N SER A 309 -22.43 -0.23 8.11
CA SER A 309 -22.85 1.18 8.12
C SER A 309 -21.64 2.11 7.98
N ALA A 310 -20.55 1.80 8.70
CA ALA A 310 -19.28 2.52 8.55
C ALA A 310 -18.72 2.41 7.13
N ARG A 311 -18.70 1.20 6.54
CA ARG A 311 -18.28 0.98 5.14
C ARG A 311 -19.08 1.81 4.15
N SER A 312 -20.41 1.80 4.27
CA SER A 312 -21.30 2.59 3.42
C SER A 312 -21.03 4.09 3.55
N PHE A 313 -20.91 4.60 4.78
CA PHE A 313 -20.62 6.00 5.06
C PHE A 313 -19.25 6.43 4.50
N TYR A 314 -18.22 5.60 4.68
CA TYR A 314 -16.87 5.82 4.17
C TYR A 314 -16.75 5.60 2.66
N GLY A 315 -17.80 5.12 1.98
CA GLY A 315 -17.74 4.81 0.54
C GLY A 315 -16.83 3.63 0.21
N VAL A 316 -16.58 2.72 1.16
CA VAL A 316 -15.77 1.53 0.94
C VAL A 316 -16.56 0.51 0.16
N ILE A 317 -16.16 0.28 -1.10
CA ILE A 317 -16.77 -0.71 -1.97
C ILE A 317 -16.53 -2.10 -1.38
N PRO A 318 -17.54 -3.00 -1.30
CA PRO A 318 -17.35 -4.37 -0.84
C PRO A 318 -16.31 -5.13 -1.67
N LEU A 319 -15.62 -6.10 -1.05
CA LEU A 319 -14.74 -7.00 -1.78
C LEU A 319 -15.51 -7.70 -2.90
N SER A 320 -14.87 -7.82 -4.06
CA SER A 320 -15.38 -8.73 -5.09
C SER A 320 -15.46 -10.15 -4.50
N LYS A 321 -16.57 -10.86 -4.76
CA LYS A 321 -16.78 -12.25 -4.28
C LYS A 321 -15.82 -13.27 -4.93
N VAL A 322 -14.86 -12.81 -5.71
CA VAL A 322 -13.99 -13.62 -6.57
C VAL A 322 -12.57 -13.50 -6.05
N HIS A 323 -12.30 -14.11 -4.90
CA HIS A 323 -10.96 -14.40 -4.40
C HIS A 323 -10.97 -15.76 -3.71
#